data_AF-A0A352XJR0-F1
#
_entry.id   AF-A0A352XJR0-F1
#
_cell.length_a   1.000
_cell.length_b   1.000
_cell.length_c   1.000
_cell.angle_alpha   90.00
_cell.angle_beta   90.00
_cell.angle_gamma   90.00
#
_symmetry.space_group_name_H-M   'P 1'
#
loop_
_entity.id
_entity.type
_entity.pdbx_description
1 polymer ?
#
loop_
_entity_poly.entity_id
_entity_poly.type
_entity_poly.pdbx_seq_one_letter_code
_entity_poly.pdbx_strand_id
1 'polypeptide(L)'
;MNPPDALNPNGTSEFQINAGVRMRGGFSRSEDNPKHAFHLYFRQDYGDTKLDYPLFGRHGSQSFDRIDFRTAQNYSWSFGGDGNNTFLREEATRIAQLDMGQAGSRVRYIHLYLNGVYWGLFNLDERTEAAFSASYFGGNKDEYDVIKAEQDSGYITGVTDGNLTAWQNLWNLSRAHHANPTNENYFKMMGKAADGVTPSLDPVFLDVDNLIDYMMLTFWSGNLDGCTSAFLGNNRANN
;
A
#
# COMPACT_ATOMS: atom_id res chain seq x y z
N MET A 1 5.80 -19.92 19.42
CA MET A 1 6.86 -18.94 19.09
C MET A 1 6.39 -17.58 19.58
N ASN A 2 7.16 -16.87 20.40
CA ASN A 2 6.66 -15.68 21.09
C ASN A 2 6.64 -14.48 20.12
N PRO A 3 5.49 -13.82 19.93
CA PRO A 3 5.40 -12.58 19.16
C PRO A 3 6.32 -11.50 19.73
N PRO A 4 6.67 -10.47 18.93
CA PRO A 4 7.19 -9.22 19.47
C PRO A 4 6.35 -8.70 20.64
N ASP A 5 7.00 -8.32 21.73
CA ASP A 5 6.39 -7.64 22.88
C ASP A 5 7.22 -6.43 23.31
N ALA A 6 6.77 -5.70 24.33
CA ALA A 6 7.43 -4.48 24.79
C ALA A 6 8.85 -4.72 25.35
N LEU A 7 9.16 -5.94 25.80
CA LEU A 7 10.47 -6.35 26.33
C LEU A 7 11.33 -7.02 25.25
N ASN A 8 10.69 -7.64 24.26
CA ASN A 8 11.31 -8.35 23.15
C ASN A 8 10.69 -7.84 21.84
N PRO A 9 11.03 -6.63 21.37
CA PRO A 9 10.45 -6.06 20.16
C PRO A 9 10.77 -6.90 18.91
N ASN A 10 11.69 -7.87 19.01
CA ASN A 10 12.04 -8.81 17.96
C ASN A 10 11.46 -10.23 18.15
N GLY A 11 10.66 -10.46 19.18
CA GLY A 11 10.34 -11.81 19.66
C GLY A 11 11.58 -12.49 20.24
N THR A 12 11.43 -13.70 20.77
CA THR A 12 12.54 -14.45 21.40
C THR A 12 12.98 -15.67 20.59
N SER A 13 12.56 -15.78 19.33
CA SER A 13 12.81 -16.95 18.50
C SER A 13 13.26 -16.56 17.10
N GLU A 14 14.46 -17.01 16.73
CA GLU A 14 14.89 -17.13 15.35
C GLU A 14 14.04 -18.20 14.64
N PHE A 15 13.76 -18.00 13.36
CA PHE A 15 13.09 -19.01 12.54
C PHE A 15 13.70 -19.02 11.14
N GLN A 16 13.47 -20.13 10.44
CA GLN A 16 13.81 -20.29 9.04
C GLN A 16 12.55 -20.69 8.27
N ILE A 17 12.36 -20.08 7.10
CA ILE A 17 11.29 -20.43 6.17
C ILE A 17 11.83 -20.30 4.75
N ASN A 18 11.39 -21.19 3.87
CA ASN A 18 11.71 -21.08 2.45
C ASN A 18 10.77 -20.06 1.80
N ALA A 19 11.30 -19.22 0.91
CA ALA A 19 10.52 -18.24 0.18
C ALA A 19 11.09 -18.01 -1.22
N GLY A 20 10.23 -17.66 -2.15
CA GLY A 20 10.63 -17.08 -3.43
C GLY A 20 10.99 -15.62 -3.25
N VAL A 21 12.02 -15.15 -3.96
CA VAL A 21 12.46 -13.75 -3.93
C VAL A 21 12.48 -13.18 -5.34
N ARG A 22 11.97 -11.95 -5.53
CA ARG A 22 12.03 -11.23 -6.80
C ARG A 22 12.32 -9.75 -6.57
N MET A 23 13.19 -9.15 -7.37
CA MET A 23 13.36 -7.69 -7.35
C MET A 23 12.08 -6.96 -7.77
N ARG A 24 11.80 -5.81 -7.14
CA ARG A 24 10.57 -5.04 -7.36
C ARG A 24 10.83 -3.55 -7.55
N GLY A 25 9.80 -2.82 -8.00
CA GLY A 25 9.82 -1.36 -8.17
C GLY A 25 10.43 -0.91 -9.50
N GLY A 26 10.06 0.27 -10.00
CA GLY A 26 10.62 0.83 -11.24
C GLY A 26 12.09 1.19 -11.05
N PHE A 27 12.34 2.29 -10.33
CA PHE A 27 13.70 2.80 -10.02
C PHE A 27 14.57 1.81 -9.24
N SER A 28 13.93 0.98 -8.41
CA SER A 28 14.63 -0.04 -7.66
C SER A 28 15.19 -1.15 -8.52
N ARG A 29 14.78 -1.33 -9.78
CA ARG A 29 15.32 -2.34 -10.68
C ARG A 29 16.37 -1.77 -11.64
N SER A 30 16.66 -0.47 -11.59
CA SER A 30 17.70 0.14 -12.43
C SER A 30 19.06 -0.51 -12.14
N GLU A 31 19.83 -0.80 -13.18
CA GLU A 31 21.10 -1.53 -13.07
C GLU A 31 22.18 -0.77 -12.28
N ASP A 32 22.11 0.56 -12.31
CA ASP A 32 23.00 1.47 -11.59
C ASP A 32 22.58 1.70 -10.13
N ASN A 33 21.43 1.18 -9.71
CA ASN A 33 21.00 1.26 -8.33
C ASN A 33 21.61 0.13 -7.50
N PRO A 34 22.49 0.41 -6.53
CA PRO A 34 23.19 -0.65 -5.79
C PRO A 34 22.32 -1.31 -4.71
N LYS A 35 21.09 -0.82 -4.45
CA LYS A 35 20.26 -1.26 -3.33
C LYS A 35 18.80 -1.48 -3.72
N HIS A 36 18.52 -2.72 -4.13
CA HIS A 36 17.21 -3.14 -4.61
C HIS A 36 16.24 -3.52 -3.49
N ALA A 37 14.94 -3.28 -3.72
CA ALA A 37 13.82 -3.81 -2.96
C ALA A 37 13.37 -5.17 -3.53
N PHE A 38 12.75 -5.99 -2.69
CA PHE A 38 12.34 -7.36 -3.03
C PHE A 38 10.88 -7.63 -2.65
N HIS A 39 10.23 -8.47 -3.45
CA HIS A 39 9.06 -9.24 -3.05
C HIS A 39 9.53 -10.58 -2.46
N LEU A 40 8.95 -10.98 -1.33
CA LEU A 40 9.03 -12.34 -0.80
C LEU A 40 7.69 -13.03 -1.00
N TYR A 41 7.72 -14.24 -1.56
CA TYR A 41 6.54 -15.05 -1.83
C TYR A 41 6.62 -16.37 -1.05
N PHE A 42 5.55 -16.69 -0.34
CA PHE A 42 5.34 -18.00 0.26
C PHE A 42 4.41 -18.78 -0.66
N ARG A 43 4.94 -19.84 -1.28
CA ARG A 43 4.23 -20.65 -2.27
C ARG A 43 4.65 -22.11 -2.10
N GLN A 44 3.74 -23.00 -2.48
CA GLN A 44 3.96 -24.44 -2.36
C GLN A 44 5.24 -24.90 -3.06
N ASP A 45 5.59 -24.29 -4.20
CA ASP A 45 6.83 -24.58 -4.95
C ASP A 45 8.11 -24.31 -4.14
N TYR A 46 8.03 -23.44 -3.14
CA TYR A 46 9.14 -23.11 -2.24
C TYR A 46 9.03 -23.82 -0.88
N GLY A 47 7.86 -24.33 -0.52
CA GLY A 47 7.59 -24.94 0.78
C GLY A 47 6.27 -24.44 1.35
N ASP A 48 6.32 -23.71 2.45
CA ASP A 48 5.13 -23.16 3.09
C ASP A 48 4.44 -22.14 2.18
N THR A 49 3.10 -22.20 2.15
CA THR A 49 2.27 -21.29 1.34
C THR A 49 2.01 -19.95 2.02
N LYS A 50 2.35 -19.84 3.31
CA LYS A 50 2.24 -18.64 4.11
C LYS A 50 3.34 -18.59 5.15
N LEU A 51 3.69 -17.38 5.58
CA LEU A 51 4.39 -17.12 6.82
C LEU A 51 3.39 -16.82 7.91
N ASP A 52 3.18 -17.76 8.82
CA ASP A 52 2.37 -17.58 10.03
C ASP A 52 3.25 -17.01 11.16
N TYR A 53 3.54 -15.71 11.06
CA TYR A 53 4.36 -14.99 12.03
C TYR A 53 3.90 -13.54 12.19
N PRO A 54 3.74 -13.04 13.43
CA PRO A 54 3.18 -11.71 13.72
C PRO A 54 4.20 -10.57 13.48
N LEU A 55 4.61 -10.36 12.23
CA LEU A 55 5.67 -9.42 11.88
C LEU A 55 5.41 -7.99 12.33
N PHE A 56 4.14 -7.56 12.30
CA PHE A 56 3.72 -6.21 12.65
C PHE A 56 2.98 -6.15 14.01
N GLY A 57 3.19 -7.15 14.86
CA GLY A 57 2.61 -7.22 16.20
C GLY A 57 1.12 -7.51 16.22
N ARG A 58 0.48 -7.33 17.38
CA ARG A 58 -0.92 -7.72 17.65
C ARG A 58 -1.97 -7.01 16.80
N HIS A 59 -1.64 -5.84 16.26
CA HIS A 59 -2.56 -5.03 15.46
C HIS A 59 -2.37 -5.26 13.96
N GLY A 60 -1.35 -6.02 13.55
CA GLY A 60 -1.11 -6.36 12.16
C GLY A 60 -1.71 -7.71 11.76
N SER A 61 -1.63 -8.06 10.49
CA SER A 61 -1.92 -9.43 10.06
C SER A 61 -0.97 -10.41 10.75
N GLN A 62 -1.46 -11.61 11.02
CA GLN A 62 -0.70 -12.69 11.68
C GLN A 62 -0.17 -13.72 10.67
N SER A 63 -0.55 -13.60 9.40
CA SER A 63 -0.24 -14.56 8.34
C SER A 63 -0.09 -13.85 6.98
N PHE A 64 0.92 -14.24 6.21
CA PHE A 64 1.26 -13.56 4.95
C PHE A 64 1.58 -14.56 3.83
N ASP A 65 0.97 -14.41 2.66
CA ASP A 65 1.38 -15.09 1.43
C ASP A 65 2.48 -14.32 0.68
N ARG A 66 2.58 -13.01 0.93
CA ARG A 66 3.60 -12.12 0.39
C ARG A 66 3.94 -11.01 1.36
N ILE A 67 5.21 -10.64 1.42
CA ILE A 67 5.71 -9.46 2.13
C ILE A 67 6.75 -8.78 1.25
N ASP A 68 6.85 -7.47 1.35
CA ASP A 68 7.86 -6.71 0.64
C ASP A 68 9.01 -6.30 1.56
N PHE A 69 10.24 -6.46 1.08
CA PHE A 69 11.42 -5.86 1.67
C PHE A 69 11.73 -4.60 0.88
N ARG A 70 11.38 -3.45 1.45
CA ARG A 70 11.57 -2.14 0.84
C ARG A 70 12.80 -1.45 1.42
N THR A 71 13.22 -0.42 0.71
CA THR A 71 14.24 0.50 1.15
C THR A 71 14.11 1.82 0.39
N ALA A 72 14.80 2.87 0.82
CA ALA A 72 14.78 4.17 0.15
C ALA A 72 15.27 4.05 -1.30
N GLN A 73 14.52 4.62 -2.24
CA GLN A 73 14.81 4.59 -3.68
C GLN A 73 15.06 6.01 -4.20
N ASN A 74 14.00 6.75 -4.54
CA ASN A 74 14.10 8.17 -4.87
C ASN A 74 14.60 8.95 -3.65
N TYR A 75 15.41 9.98 -3.89
CA TYR A 75 16.03 10.80 -2.84
C TYR A 75 16.76 9.96 -1.78
N SER A 76 17.35 8.84 -2.20
CA SER A 76 18.11 7.95 -1.32
C SER A 76 19.60 8.29 -1.33
N TRP A 77 20.23 8.01 -0.19
CA TRP A 77 21.69 8.03 -0.06
C TRP A 77 22.35 6.94 -0.92
N SER A 78 21.75 5.74 -0.96
CA SER A 78 22.37 4.58 -1.62
C SER A 78 22.42 4.67 -3.13
N PHE A 79 21.45 5.35 -3.77
CA PHE A 79 21.44 5.47 -5.23
C PHE A 79 21.91 6.86 -5.68
N GLY A 80 21.26 7.93 -5.20
CA GLY A 80 21.55 9.30 -5.65
C GLY A 80 22.48 10.11 -4.74
N GLY A 81 22.94 9.54 -3.62
CA GLY A 81 23.74 10.28 -2.63
C GLY A 81 22.98 11.44 -1.97
N ASP A 82 21.66 11.42 -1.99
CA ASP A 82 20.85 12.56 -1.59
C ASP A 82 20.86 12.75 -0.06
N GLY A 83 21.33 13.93 0.38
CA GLY A 83 21.38 14.30 1.81
C GLY A 83 20.01 14.49 2.45
N ASN A 84 18.94 14.52 1.65
CA ASN A 84 17.57 14.56 2.13
C ASN A 84 17.06 13.17 2.56
N ASN A 85 17.81 12.08 2.37
CA ASN A 85 17.34 10.75 2.77
C ASN A 85 17.19 10.63 4.30
N THR A 86 15.95 10.56 4.79
CA THR A 86 15.66 10.37 6.22
C THR A 86 15.29 8.93 6.58
N PHE A 87 15.11 8.07 5.58
CA PHE A 87 14.40 6.79 5.68
C PHE A 87 12.96 6.85 6.19
N LEU A 88 12.47 7.95 6.77
CA LEU A 88 11.21 8.01 7.53
C LEU A 88 10.01 8.57 6.76
N ARG A 89 10.21 9.06 5.54
CA ARG A 89 9.16 9.82 4.80
C ARG A 89 7.92 8.98 4.50
N GLU A 90 8.09 7.73 4.09
CA GLU A 90 6.97 6.86 3.73
C GLU A 90 6.26 6.33 4.99
N GLU A 91 7.05 6.02 6.01
CA GLU A 91 6.67 5.38 7.25
C GLU A 91 5.89 6.34 8.13
N ALA A 92 6.31 7.60 8.21
CA ALA A 92 5.59 8.63 8.95
C ALA A 92 4.17 8.83 8.39
N THR A 93 4.03 8.87 7.06
CA THR A 93 2.73 9.04 6.40
C THR A 93 1.83 7.81 6.59
N ARG A 94 2.38 6.59 6.56
CA ARG A 94 1.63 5.35 6.83
C ARG A 94 1.16 5.25 8.28
N ILE A 95 2.02 5.63 9.23
CA ILE A 95 1.64 5.68 10.65
C ILE A 95 0.57 6.74 10.85
N ALA A 96 0.73 7.93 10.26
CA ALA A 96 -0.28 8.98 10.36
C ALA A 96 -1.64 8.54 9.79
N GLN A 97 -1.68 7.85 8.65
CA GLN A 97 -2.93 7.27 8.10
C GLN A 97 -3.60 6.32 9.11
N LEU A 98 -2.83 5.45 9.76
CA LEU A 98 -3.34 4.54 10.78
C LEU A 98 -3.82 5.28 12.04
N ASP A 99 -3.09 6.31 12.47
CA ASP A 99 -3.43 7.13 13.65
C ASP A 99 -4.69 8.00 13.41
N MET A 100 -4.99 8.33 12.14
CA MET A 100 -6.26 8.95 11.73
C MET A 100 -7.43 7.95 11.73
N GLY A 101 -7.19 6.67 12.06
CA GLY A 101 -8.21 5.63 12.12
C GLY A 101 -8.50 4.97 10.77
N GLN A 102 -7.74 5.31 9.73
CA GLN A 102 -7.95 4.77 8.40
C GLN A 102 -7.22 3.46 8.18
N ALA A 103 -7.68 2.69 7.20
CA ALA A 103 -6.97 1.50 6.77
C ALA A 103 -5.61 1.86 6.16
N GLY A 104 -4.59 1.06 6.49
CA GLY A 104 -3.24 1.28 6.00
C GLY A 104 -2.35 0.07 6.23
N SER A 105 -1.34 -0.05 5.38
CA SER A 105 -0.25 -1.01 5.53
C SER A 105 0.65 -0.66 6.71
N ARG A 106 1.10 -1.66 7.46
CA ARG A 106 2.14 -1.50 8.48
C ARG A 106 3.53 -1.68 7.87
N VAL A 107 4.49 -1.03 8.52
CA VAL A 107 5.89 -1.06 8.16
C VAL A 107 6.74 -1.37 9.38
N ARG A 108 7.86 -2.07 9.18
CA ARG A 108 8.80 -2.38 10.26
C ARG A 108 10.23 -2.43 9.76
N TYR A 109 11.12 -1.67 10.38
CA TYR A 109 12.54 -1.70 10.03
C TYR A 109 13.22 -3.02 10.38
N ILE A 110 14.13 -3.43 9.50
CA ILE A 110 14.94 -4.63 9.63
C ILE A 110 16.37 -4.36 9.12
N HIS A 111 17.32 -5.14 9.63
CA HIS A 111 18.66 -5.26 9.07
C HIS A 111 18.68 -6.46 8.13
N LEU A 112 18.93 -6.23 6.83
CA LEU A 112 18.94 -7.30 5.84
C LEU A 112 20.36 -7.82 5.62
N TYR A 113 20.48 -9.15 5.59
CA TYR A 113 21.68 -9.85 5.15
C TYR A 113 21.29 -10.75 3.97
N LEU A 114 22.02 -10.66 2.85
CA LEU A 114 21.84 -11.53 1.68
C LEU A 114 23.13 -12.32 1.46
N ASN A 115 23.03 -13.65 1.42
CA ASN A 115 24.16 -14.57 1.34
C ASN A 115 25.27 -14.26 2.37
N GLY A 116 24.87 -13.90 3.59
CA GLY A 116 25.79 -13.55 4.69
C GLY A 116 26.39 -12.14 4.61
N VAL A 117 26.14 -11.38 3.55
CA VAL A 117 26.62 -9.99 3.40
C VAL A 117 25.57 -9.03 3.95
N TYR A 118 25.97 -8.07 4.76
CA TYR A 118 25.07 -7.03 5.26
C TYR A 118 24.70 -6.06 4.15
N TRP A 119 23.40 -5.88 3.91
CA TRP A 119 22.85 -5.01 2.87
C TRP A 119 22.29 -3.69 3.42
N GLY A 120 22.39 -3.46 4.72
CA GLY A 120 21.93 -2.21 5.33
C GLY A 120 20.52 -2.29 5.93
N LEU A 121 20.00 -1.11 6.23
CA LEU A 121 18.63 -0.90 6.69
C LEU A 121 17.63 -1.13 5.55
N PHE A 122 16.59 -1.89 5.85
CA PHE A 122 15.40 -2.17 5.02
C PHE A 122 14.17 -2.02 5.91
N ASN A 123 12.98 -2.07 5.31
CA ASN A 123 11.73 -2.20 6.03
C ASN A 123 10.88 -3.33 5.41
N LEU A 124 10.15 -4.03 6.27
CA LEU A 124 9.02 -4.87 5.89
C LEU A 124 7.85 -3.97 5.55
N ASP A 125 7.10 -4.33 4.53
CA ASP A 125 5.90 -3.63 4.10
C ASP A 125 4.78 -4.65 3.82
N GLU A 126 3.61 -4.41 4.41
CA GLU A 126 2.39 -5.13 4.07
C GLU A 126 1.95 -4.78 2.65
N ARG A 127 1.80 -5.81 1.81
CA ARG A 127 1.35 -5.62 0.44
C ARG A 127 -0.16 -5.41 0.43
N THR A 128 -0.62 -4.20 0.13
CA THR A 128 -2.04 -3.81 0.01
C THR A 128 -2.70 -4.40 -1.24
N GLU A 129 -2.79 -5.72 -1.31
CA GLU A 129 -3.47 -6.54 -2.32
C GLU A 129 -4.70 -7.23 -1.69
N ALA A 130 -5.45 -8.03 -2.45
CA ALA A 130 -6.68 -8.66 -1.93
C ALA A 130 -6.46 -9.49 -0.65
N ALA A 131 -5.28 -10.09 -0.49
CA ALA A 131 -4.90 -10.81 0.74
C ALA A 131 -4.82 -9.89 1.98
N PHE A 132 -4.32 -8.67 1.82
CA PHE A 132 -4.32 -7.66 2.87
C PHE A 132 -5.75 -7.25 3.20
N SER A 133 -6.56 -6.95 2.18
CA SER A 133 -7.96 -6.58 2.38
C SER A 133 -8.73 -7.66 3.15
N ALA A 134 -8.58 -8.93 2.76
CA ALA A 134 -9.21 -10.04 3.47
C ALA A 134 -8.75 -10.18 4.94
N SER A 135 -7.48 -9.86 5.21
CA SER A 135 -6.91 -9.96 6.57
C SER A 135 -7.43 -8.87 7.51
N TYR A 136 -7.78 -7.69 6.99
CA TYR A 136 -8.19 -6.53 7.80
C TYR A 136 -9.69 -6.24 7.76
N PHE A 137 -10.34 -6.53 6.65
CA PHE A 137 -11.77 -6.24 6.43
C PHE A 137 -12.64 -7.50 6.47
N GLY A 138 -12.05 -8.70 6.56
CA GLY A 138 -12.77 -9.98 6.56
C GLY A 138 -13.02 -10.53 5.17
N GLY A 139 -13.90 -11.52 5.03
CA GLY A 139 -14.21 -12.10 3.72
C GLY A 139 -13.05 -12.87 3.06
N ASN A 140 -13.21 -13.15 1.78
CA ASN A 140 -12.27 -13.87 0.92
C ASN A 140 -11.59 -12.93 -0.07
N LYS A 141 -10.42 -13.32 -0.59
CA LYS A 141 -9.63 -12.50 -1.52
C LYS A 141 -10.38 -12.15 -2.80
N ASP A 142 -11.24 -13.05 -3.28
CA ASP A 142 -12.04 -12.87 -4.50
C ASP A 142 -13.20 -11.87 -4.34
N GLU A 143 -13.45 -11.38 -3.12
CA GLU A 143 -14.42 -10.32 -2.84
C GLU A 143 -13.81 -8.91 -2.94
N TYR A 144 -12.51 -8.80 -3.20
CA TYR A 144 -11.80 -7.51 -3.24
C TYR A 144 -11.24 -7.18 -4.62
N ASP A 145 -11.58 -5.98 -5.10
CA ASP A 145 -10.92 -5.34 -6.23
C ASP A 145 -9.76 -4.45 -5.74
N VAL A 146 -8.56 -4.60 -6.30
CA VAL A 146 -7.39 -3.77 -5.95
C VAL A 146 -6.88 -3.07 -7.20
N ILE A 147 -7.07 -1.75 -7.22
CA ILE A 147 -6.82 -0.92 -8.40
C ILE A 147 -5.49 -0.17 -8.24
N LYS A 148 -4.73 -0.02 -9.33
CA LYS A 148 -3.45 0.71 -9.35
C LYS A 148 -3.21 1.45 -10.68
N ALA A 149 -2.24 2.34 -10.70
CA ALA A 149 -1.66 2.84 -11.95
C ALA A 149 -0.71 1.79 -12.55
N GLU A 150 -0.79 1.56 -13.87
CA GLU A 150 0.09 0.68 -14.62
C GLU A 150 1.04 1.51 -15.49
N GLN A 151 2.19 1.86 -14.93
CA GLN A 151 3.20 2.70 -15.60
C GLN A 151 3.71 2.04 -16.89
N ASP A 152 4.01 0.74 -16.84
CA ASP A 152 4.51 -0.05 -17.98
C ASP A 152 3.46 -0.22 -19.09
N SER A 153 2.19 0.08 -18.80
CA SER A 153 1.09 0.06 -19.77
C SER A 153 0.61 1.45 -20.16
N GLY A 154 1.46 2.47 -20.00
CA GLY A 154 1.18 3.84 -20.42
C GLY A 154 0.41 4.68 -19.39
N TYR A 155 0.59 4.41 -18.09
CA TYR A 155 -0.06 5.12 -16.97
C TYR A 155 -1.58 4.99 -17.00
N ILE A 156 -2.08 3.82 -17.40
CA ILE A 156 -3.50 3.49 -17.36
C ILE A 156 -3.92 3.02 -15.97
N THR A 157 -5.22 3.04 -15.68
CA THR A 157 -5.76 2.33 -14.52
C THR A 157 -5.76 0.83 -14.81
N GLY A 158 -5.05 0.07 -13.99
CA GLY A 158 -5.05 -1.39 -14.02
C GLY A 158 -5.61 -2.01 -12.76
N VAL A 159 -5.63 -3.34 -12.78
CA VAL A 159 -6.20 -4.17 -11.72
C VAL A 159 -5.15 -5.16 -11.25
N THR A 160 -4.89 -5.16 -9.94
CA THR A 160 -4.02 -6.14 -9.30
C THR A 160 -4.81 -7.40 -8.96
N ASP A 161 -6.02 -7.22 -8.40
CA ASP A 161 -6.96 -8.27 -8.03
C ASP A 161 -8.38 -7.84 -8.42
N GLY A 162 -9.21 -8.79 -8.84
CA GLY A 162 -10.61 -8.53 -9.18
C GLY A 162 -10.83 -7.90 -10.56
N ASN A 163 -11.68 -6.86 -10.64
CA ASN A 163 -12.06 -6.17 -11.87
C ASN A 163 -12.29 -4.65 -11.66
N LEU A 164 -12.60 -3.92 -12.74
CA LEU A 164 -12.74 -2.45 -12.71
C LEU A 164 -14.18 -1.96 -12.59
N THR A 165 -15.17 -2.83 -12.36
CA THR A 165 -16.60 -2.44 -12.44
C THR A 165 -16.96 -1.39 -11.40
N ALA A 166 -16.63 -1.62 -10.12
CA ALA A 166 -16.92 -0.66 -9.05
C ALA A 166 -16.14 0.65 -9.25
N TRP A 167 -14.88 0.55 -9.66
CA TRP A 167 -14.05 1.71 -10.00
C TRP A 167 -14.65 2.56 -11.14
N GLN A 168 -15.09 1.92 -12.23
CA GLN A 168 -15.68 2.61 -13.37
C GLN A 168 -17.00 3.30 -13.00
N ASN A 169 -17.79 2.70 -12.11
CA ASN A 169 -19.00 3.33 -11.57
C ASN A 169 -18.66 4.58 -10.76
N LEU A 170 -17.71 4.49 -9.83
CA LEU A 170 -17.22 5.65 -9.06
C LEU A 170 -16.70 6.75 -9.98
N TRP A 171 -15.89 6.39 -10.98
CA TRP A 171 -15.35 7.33 -11.97
C TRP A 171 -16.46 8.07 -12.72
N ASN A 172 -17.46 7.34 -13.21
CA ASN A 172 -18.58 7.93 -13.95
C ASN A 172 -19.41 8.88 -13.06
N LEU A 173 -19.69 8.51 -11.81
CA LEU A 173 -20.37 9.37 -10.84
C LEU A 173 -19.54 10.62 -10.53
N SER A 174 -18.23 10.47 -10.34
CA SER A 174 -17.30 11.60 -10.10
C SER A 174 -17.29 12.57 -11.28
N ARG A 175 -17.28 12.06 -12.52
CA ARG A 175 -17.38 12.86 -13.75
C ARG A 175 -18.72 13.59 -13.87
N ALA A 176 -19.82 12.94 -13.49
CA ALA A 176 -21.14 13.56 -13.47
C ALA A 176 -21.21 14.69 -12.44
N HIS A 177 -20.70 14.47 -11.22
CA HIS A 177 -20.59 15.51 -10.20
C HIS A 177 -19.69 16.67 -10.65
N HIS A 178 -18.53 16.40 -11.23
CA HIS A 178 -17.64 17.44 -11.76
C HIS A 178 -18.34 18.29 -12.84
N ALA A 179 -19.14 17.69 -13.72
CA ALA A 179 -19.88 18.41 -14.74
C ALA A 179 -21.09 19.18 -14.18
N ASN A 180 -21.72 18.67 -13.11
CA ASN A 180 -22.87 19.27 -12.44
C ASN A 180 -22.78 19.05 -10.92
N PRO A 181 -22.15 19.98 -10.17
CA PRO A 181 -21.82 19.77 -8.77
C PRO A 181 -23.02 20.00 -7.84
N THR A 182 -23.88 19.00 -7.74
CA THR A 182 -25.04 18.98 -6.84
C THR A 182 -24.81 18.05 -5.65
N ASN A 183 -25.54 18.30 -4.55
CA ASN A 183 -25.55 17.40 -3.40
C ASN A 183 -26.02 15.98 -3.79
N GLU A 184 -27.00 15.88 -4.68
CA GLU A 184 -27.47 14.58 -5.18
C GLU A 184 -26.32 13.80 -5.84
N ASN A 185 -25.59 14.42 -6.77
CA ASN A 185 -24.46 13.76 -7.44
C ASN A 185 -23.32 13.41 -6.47
N TYR A 186 -23.07 14.28 -5.49
CA TYR A 186 -22.03 14.05 -4.48
C TYR A 186 -22.37 12.88 -3.57
N PHE A 187 -23.51 12.97 -2.87
CA PHE A 187 -23.92 11.99 -1.87
C PHE A 187 -24.28 10.63 -2.46
N LYS A 188 -24.67 10.58 -3.74
CA LYS A 188 -24.87 9.32 -4.46
C LYS A 188 -23.62 8.44 -4.49
N MET A 189 -22.41 9.01 -4.55
CA MET A 189 -21.16 8.22 -4.48
C MET A 189 -20.97 7.52 -3.13
N MET A 190 -21.58 8.05 -2.07
CA MET A 190 -21.55 7.50 -0.71
C MET A 190 -22.81 6.67 -0.39
N GLY A 191 -23.64 6.34 -1.37
CA GLY A 191 -24.89 5.62 -1.16
C GLY A 191 -25.93 6.41 -0.34
N LYS A 192 -25.94 7.74 -0.41
CA LYS A 192 -26.82 8.63 0.37
C LYS A 192 -27.70 9.50 -0.53
N ALA A 193 -28.87 9.91 -0.01
CA ALA A 193 -29.72 10.90 -0.63
C ALA A 193 -29.08 12.30 -0.62
N ALA A 194 -29.67 13.26 -1.34
CA ALA A 194 -29.15 14.63 -1.49
C ALA A 194 -29.06 15.43 -0.17
N ASP A 195 -29.66 14.94 0.92
CA ASP A 195 -29.51 15.52 2.27
C ASP A 195 -28.20 15.12 2.97
N GLY A 196 -27.45 14.14 2.42
CA GLY A 196 -26.20 13.63 2.97
C GLY A 196 -26.33 12.73 4.20
N VAL A 197 -27.55 12.51 4.67
CA VAL A 197 -27.84 11.77 5.91
C VAL A 197 -28.58 10.48 5.61
N THR A 198 -29.60 10.54 4.75
CA THR A 198 -30.50 9.42 4.51
C THR A 198 -29.83 8.37 3.61
N PRO A 199 -29.69 7.10 4.04
CA PRO A 199 -29.20 6.02 3.19
C PRO A 199 -30.11 5.82 1.98
N SER A 200 -29.52 5.59 0.83
CA SER A 200 -30.23 5.27 -0.42
C SER A 200 -30.08 3.77 -0.75
N LEU A 201 -30.64 3.34 -1.88
CA LEU A 201 -30.38 2.01 -2.44
C LEU A 201 -29.14 1.98 -3.35
N ASP A 202 -28.49 3.12 -3.58
CA ASP A 202 -27.26 3.18 -4.37
C ASP A 202 -26.10 2.52 -3.59
N PRO A 203 -25.20 1.78 -4.27
CA PRO A 203 -24.02 1.23 -3.62
C PRO A 203 -23.10 2.33 -3.04
N VAL A 204 -22.39 2.00 -1.96
CA VAL A 204 -21.33 2.87 -1.42
C VAL A 204 -20.06 2.66 -2.23
N PHE A 205 -19.71 3.64 -3.06
CA PHE A 205 -18.49 3.61 -3.87
C PHE A 205 -17.35 4.44 -3.27
N LEU A 206 -17.67 5.40 -2.41
CA LEU A 206 -16.73 6.33 -1.81
C LEU A 206 -16.86 6.32 -0.29
N ASP A 207 -15.76 5.99 0.38
CA ASP A 207 -15.51 6.38 1.76
C ASP A 207 -14.87 7.78 1.75
N VAL A 208 -15.68 8.79 2.09
CA VAL A 208 -15.26 10.19 1.98
C VAL A 208 -14.28 10.59 3.08
N ASP A 209 -14.41 10.01 4.28
CA ASP A 209 -13.53 10.36 5.40
C ASP A 209 -12.12 9.82 5.13
N ASN A 210 -12.01 8.60 4.60
CA ASN A 210 -10.73 8.05 4.15
C ASN A 210 -10.10 8.88 3.02
N LEU A 211 -10.92 9.36 2.07
CA LEU A 211 -10.41 10.24 1.00
C LEU A 211 -9.91 11.58 1.55
N ILE A 212 -10.64 12.19 2.49
CA ILE A 212 -10.22 13.46 3.14
C ILE A 212 -8.88 13.27 3.83
N ASP A 213 -8.74 12.22 4.63
CA ASP A 213 -7.51 11.93 5.38
C ASP A 213 -6.33 11.65 4.43
N TYR A 214 -6.55 10.87 3.38
CA TYR A 214 -5.56 10.65 2.32
C TYR A 214 -5.10 11.97 1.67
N MET A 215 -6.03 12.89 1.38
CA MET A 215 -5.70 14.18 0.79
C MET A 215 -4.92 15.07 1.78
N MET A 216 -5.29 15.06 3.06
CA MET A 216 -4.55 15.79 4.11
C MET A 216 -3.09 15.33 4.20
N LEU A 217 -2.86 14.01 4.17
CA LEU A 217 -1.51 13.46 4.20
C LEU A 217 -0.72 13.76 2.92
N THR A 218 -1.38 13.73 1.77
CA THR A 218 -0.76 14.12 0.49
C THR A 218 -0.27 15.56 0.53
N PHE A 219 -1.08 16.50 1.05
CA PHE A 219 -0.70 17.90 1.20
C PHE A 219 0.38 18.11 2.28
N TRP A 220 0.25 17.45 3.43
CA TRP A 220 1.19 17.56 4.53
C TRP A 220 2.59 17.02 4.17
N SER A 221 2.65 15.87 3.50
CA SER A 221 3.90 15.27 3.05
C SER A 221 4.51 15.95 1.82
N GLY A 222 3.73 16.79 1.13
CA GLY A 222 4.14 17.41 -0.13
C GLY A 222 4.35 16.38 -1.24
N ASN A 223 3.53 15.32 -1.29
CA ASN A 223 3.67 14.27 -2.29
C ASN A 223 3.23 14.76 -3.68
N LEU A 224 4.22 15.06 -4.53
CA LEU A 224 4.01 15.53 -5.91
C LEU A 224 3.83 14.40 -6.93
N ASP A 225 3.94 13.13 -6.51
CA ASP A 225 4.00 11.97 -7.40
C ASP A 225 3.21 10.76 -6.88
N GLY A 226 2.11 11.03 -6.16
CA GLY A 226 1.18 10.02 -5.66
C GLY A 226 0.16 9.58 -6.71
N CYS A 227 -1.10 9.37 -6.28
CA CYS A 227 -2.15 8.88 -7.18
C CYS A 227 -2.46 9.83 -8.33
N THR A 228 -2.15 11.12 -8.21
CA THR A 228 -2.02 12.03 -9.36
C THR A 228 -0.65 12.68 -9.30
N SER A 229 0.02 12.78 -10.46
CA SER A 229 1.41 13.26 -10.51
C SER A 229 1.53 14.65 -11.12
N ALA A 230 2.23 15.53 -10.43
CA ALA A 230 2.62 16.85 -10.93
C ALA A 230 3.60 16.75 -12.11
N PHE A 231 4.40 15.69 -12.16
CA PHE A 231 5.33 15.42 -13.26
C PHE A 231 4.62 14.94 -14.54
N LEU A 232 3.37 14.48 -14.39
CA LEU A 232 2.52 14.09 -15.52
C LEU A 232 1.45 15.15 -15.83
N GLY A 233 1.61 16.38 -15.35
CA GLY A 233 0.69 17.49 -15.64
C GLY A 233 -0.61 17.45 -14.85
N ASN A 234 -0.64 16.78 -13.69
CA ASN A 234 -1.79 16.70 -12.78
C ASN A 234 -3.06 16.09 -13.42
N ASN A 235 -2.92 15.27 -14.47
CA ASN A 235 -4.05 14.70 -15.20
C ASN A 235 -3.94 13.20 -15.47
N ARG A 236 -2.93 12.53 -14.87
CA ARG A 236 -2.72 11.09 -14.99
C ARG A 236 -2.48 10.47 -13.64
N ALA A 237 -2.93 9.24 -13.51
CA ALA A 237 -2.62 8.43 -12.36
C ALA A 237 -1.14 8.03 -12.38
N ASN A 238 -0.51 8.10 -11.22
CA ASN A 238 0.80 7.50 -10.97
C ASN A 238 0.75 6.65 -9.69
N ASN A 239 1.91 6.18 -9.23
CA ASN A 239 2.20 5.36 -8.04
C ASN A 239 1.03 5.08 -7.08
#